data_AF-B7UP11-F1
#
_entry.id   AF-B7UP11-F1
#
_cell.length_a   1.000
_cell.length_b   1.000
_cell.length_c   1.000
_cell.angle_alpha   90.00
_cell.angle_beta   90.00
_cell.angle_gamma   90.00
#
_symmetry.space_group_name_H-M   'P 1'
#
loop_
_entity.id
_entity.type
_entity.pdbx_description
1 polymer ?
#
loop_
_entity_poly.entity_id
_entity_poly.type
_entity_poly.pdbx_seq_one_letter_code
_entity_poly.pdbx_strand_id
1 'polypeptide(L)'
;MINPVTNTQGVSPINTKHAEHVVKNIYPEIKHDYFNESPNIDDKKYISGKRPMGQFSVDSLYNPDLHALCELPDICCKIFPKENNDFLYMVVVYRNDSPLGEQRTNRFIELYNIKRDIMQELNYELPDLKAVKSEMIIAREMGEIFSYMPVEINSYMKYINNKFAKIE
;
A
#
# COMPACT_ATOMS: atom_id res chain seq x y z
N MET A 1 10.05 28.31 42.28
CA MET A 1 10.45 28.15 40.87
C MET A 1 10.70 26.68 40.63
N ILE A 2 9.82 26.00 39.90
CA ILE A 2 9.98 24.59 39.51
C ILE A 2 10.42 24.61 38.06
N ASN A 3 11.59 24.05 37.76
CA ASN A 3 12.09 23.93 36.39
C ASN A 3 11.24 22.92 35.61
N PRO A 4 10.78 23.24 34.38
CA PRO A 4 10.18 22.24 33.53
C PRO A 4 11.29 21.36 32.95
N VAL A 5 11.23 20.07 33.26
CA VAL A 5 12.09 19.05 32.65
C VAL A 5 11.64 18.90 31.20
N THR A 6 12.35 19.53 30.27
CA THR A 6 12.23 19.25 28.83
C THR A 6 12.96 17.94 28.53
N ASN A 7 12.26 16.83 28.70
CA ASN A 7 12.70 15.54 28.19
C ASN A 7 11.79 15.13 27.03
N THR A 8 11.92 15.83 25.91
CA THR A 8 11.46 15.33 24.60
C THR A 8 12.45 14.27 24.12
N GLN A 9 12.48 13.13 24.82
CA GLN A 9 13.02 11.92 24.22
C GLN A 9 12.09 11.55 23.07
N GLY A 10 12.67 11.44 21.87
CA GLY A 10 11.98 11.13 20.63
C GLY A 10 11.03 9.96 20.83
N VAL A 11 9.73 10.27 20.84
CA VAL A 11 8.68 9.27 20.92
C VAL A 11 8.67 8.57 19.57
N SER A 12 9.17 7.34 19.55
CA SER A 12 9.07 6.47 18.37
C SER A 12 7.61 6.42 17.90
N PRO A 13 7.33 6.54 16.59
CA PRO A 13 5.95 6.47 16.09
C PRO A 13 5.32 5.15 16.52
N ILE A 14 4.18 5.24 17.21
CA ILE A 14 3.48 4.07 17.72
C ILE A 14 2.94 3.30 16.52
N ASN A 15 3.26 2.01 16.47
CA ASN A 15 2.70 1.09 15.50
C ASN A 15 1.17 1.10 15.61
N THR A 16 0.51 1.73 14.64
CA THR A 16 -0.95 1.96 14.62
C THR A 16 -1.81 0.70 14.68
N LYS A 17 -1.24 -0.50 14.47
CA LYS A 17 -1.95 -1.77 14.69
C LYS A 17 -2.38 -1.99 16.15
N HIS A 18 -1.86 -1.23 17.10
CA HIS A 18 -2.12 -1.43 18.53
C HIS A 18 -2.57 -0.16 19.26
N ALA A 19 -3.01 0.89 18.54
CA ALA A 19 -3.42 2.15 19.15
C ALA A 19 -4.53 1.94 20.21
N GLU A 20 -5.54 1.13 19.91
CA GLU A 20 -6.60 0.77 20.86
C GLU A 20 -6.04 0.07 22.11
N HIS A 21 -5.17 -0.91 21.93
CA HIS A 21 -4.56 -1.65 23.04
C HIS A 21 -3.68 -0.75 23.93
N VAL A 22 -2.90 0.15 23.33
CA VAL A 22 -2.06 1.11 24.07
C VAL A 22 -2.92 2.07 24.89
N VAL A 23 -4.00 2.60 24.31
CA VAL A 23 -4.88 3.55 25.00
C VAL A 23 -5.71 2.84 26.08
N LYS A 24 -6.25 1.65 25.82
CA LYS A 24 -7.01 0.88 26.83
C LYS A 24 -6.18 0.46 28.05
N ASN A 25 -4.87 0.29 27.89
CA ASN A 25 -3.99 -0.02 29.02
C ASN A 25 -3.78 1.16 29.99
N ILE A 26 -3.93 2.40 29.51
CA ILE A 26 -3.77 3.61 30.32
C ILE A 26 -5.10 4.27 30.67
N TYR A 27 -6.16 3.98 29.90
CA TYR A 27 -7.51 4.47 30.14
C TYR A 27 -8.56 3.38 29.83
N PRO A 28 -8.80 2.44 30.77
CA PRO A 28 -9.62 1.24 30.52
C PRO A 28 -11.10 1.52 30.26
N GLU A 29 -11.65 2.57 30.88
CA GLU A 29 -13.06 2.98 30.76
C GLU A 29 -13.40 3.73 29.46
N ILE A 30 -12.43 3.93 28.56
CA ILE A 30 -12.64 4.67 27.32
C ILE A 30 -13.72 3.99 26.45
N LYS A 31 -14.63 4.80 25.90
CA LYS A 31 -15.70 4.29 25.01
C LYS A 31 -15.08 3.71 23.74
N HIS A 32 -15.57 2.55 23.31
CA HIS A 32 -15.07 1.92 22.09
C HIS A 32 -15.27 2.79 20.84
N ASP A 33 -16.33 3.62 20.82
CA ASP A 33 -16.61 4.61 19.77
C ASP A 33 -15.44 5.55 19.50
N TYR A 34 -14.61 5.86 20.51
CA TYR A 34 -13.41 6.69 20.36
C TYR A 34 -12.44 6.15 19.29
N PHE A 35 -12.32 4.82 19.17
CA PHE A 35 -11.42 4.19 18.19
C PHE A 35 -12.05 4.06 16.80
N ASN A 36 -13.36 4.29 16.69
CA ASN A 36 -14.08 4.32 15.41
C ASN A 36 -14.04 5.72 14.78
N GLU A 37 -13.68 6.75 15.54
CA GLU A 37 -13.49 8.10 15.02
C GLU A 37 -12.13 8.24 14.30
N SER A 38 -12.09 9.14 13.32
CA SER A 38 -10.84 9.48 12.64
C SER A 38 -9.89 10.22 13.60
N PRO A 39 -8.57 9.95 13.55
CA PRO A 39 -7.60 10.64 14.40
C PRO A 39 -7.68 12.17 14.26
N ASN A 40 -7.77 12.88 15.39
CA ASN A 40 -7.75 14.34 15.40
C ASN A 40 -6.33 14.89 15.08
N ILE A 41 -6.18 16.22 15.01
CA ILE A 41 -4.91 16.86 14.62
C ILE A 41 -3.73 16.54 15.54
N ASP A 42 -3.99 16.25 16.82
CA ASP A 42 -2.98 15.85 17.79
C ASP A 42 -2.69 14.36 17.68
N ASP A 43 -3.70 13.52 17.51
CA ASP A 43 -3.54 12.08 17.31
C ASP A 43 -2.73 11.76 16.06
N LYS A 44 -2.94 12.49 14.96
CA LYS A 44 -2.19 12.34 13.70
C LYS A 44 -0.67 12.52 13.88
N LYS A 45 -0.20 13.16 14.97
CA LYS A 45 1.23 13.28 15.32
C LYS A 45 1.81 11.96 15.83
N TYR A 46 0.96 11.07 16.36
CA TYR A 46 1.36 9.85 17.07
C TYR A 46 0.87 8.56 16.39
N ILE A 47 -0.25 8.63 15.67
CA ILE A 47 -0.82 7.53 14.90
C ILE A 47 -0.92 7.93 13.42
N SER A 48 -0.10 7.31 12.57
CA SER A 48 -0.08 7.58 11.12
C SER A 48 -0.23 6.30 10.28
N GLY A 49 -0.73 6.48 9.06
CA GLY A 49 -0.82 5.40 8.07
C GLY A 49 0.58 4.84 7.79
N LYS A 50 0.72 3.51 7.82
CA LYS A 50 2.04 2.85 7.69
C LYS A 50 2.70 3.05 6.33
N ARG A 51 1.90 3.30 5.28
CA ARG A 51 2.36 3.50 3.91
C ARG A 51 1.44 4.44 3.15
N PRO A 52 1.95 5.18 2.15
CA PRO A 52 1.19 6.18 1.41
C PRO A 52 0.26 5.59 0.34
N MET A 53 0.49 4.35 -0.11
CA MET A 53 -0.26 3.70 -1.17
C MET A 53 -0.30 2.17 -0.97
N GLY A 54 -1.39 1.53 -1.42
CA GLY A 54 -1.52 0.09 -1.58
C GLY A 54 -2.42 -0.26 -2.76
N GLN A 55 -2.42 -1.52 -3.17
CA GLN A 55 -3.27 -2.01 -4.25
C GLN A 55 -3.92 -3.34 -3.88
N PHE A 56 -5.16 -3.50 -4.31
CA PHE A 56 -5.93 -4.75 -4.29
C PHE A 56 -6.88 -4.78 -5.49
N SER A 57 -7.70 -5.82 -5.59
CA SER A 57 -8.73 -5.92 -6.63
C SER A 57 -10.06 -6.33 -6.03
N VAL A 58 -11.15 -5.89 -6.66
CA VAL A 58 -12.52 -6.32 -6.34
C VAL A 58 -13.16 -6.95 -7.58
N ASP A 59 -14.04 -7.91 -7.38
CA ASP A 59 -14.88 -8.52 -8.43
C ASP A 59 -16.20 -7.76 -8.65
N SER A 60 -16.49 -6.79 -7.79
CA SER A 60 -17.68 -5.95 -7.85
C SER A 60 -17.36 -4.54 -7.39
N LEU A 61 -17.80 -3.54 -8.17
CA LEU A 61 -17.74 -2.13 -7.79
C LEU A 61 -18.68 -1.77 -6.63
N TYR A 62 -19.55 -2.70 -6.20
CA TYR A 62 -20.40 -2.58 -5.02
C TYR A 62 -19.79 -3.22 -3.76
N ASN A 63 -18.51 -3.60 -3.81
CA ASN A 63 -17.83 -4.16 -2.65
C ASN A 63 -17.91 -3.20 -1.43
N PRO A 64 -18.49 -3.61 -0.29
CA PRO A 64 -18.71 -2.71 0.84
C PRO A 64 -17.42 -2.07 1.40
N ASP A 65 -16.32 -2.82 1.41
CA ASP A 65 -15.02 -2.31 1.90
C ASP A 65 -14.47 -1.23 0.96
N LEU A 66 -14.68 -1.35 -0.35
CA LEU A 66 -14.31 -0.31 -1.31
C LEU A 66 -15.06 1.00 -1.05
N HIS A 67 -16.37 0.91 -0.82
CA HIS A 67 -17.20 2.10 -0.51
C HIS A 67 -16.78 2.72 0.81
N ALA A 68 -16.62 1.90 1.86
CA ALA A 68 -16.17 2.37 3.17
C ALA A 68 -14.79 3.06 3.10
N LEU A 69 -13.85 2.54 2.30
CA LEU A 69 -12.54 3.18 2.08
C LEU A 69 -12.66 4.56 1.42
N CYS A 70 -13.58 4.72 0.46
CA CYS A 70 -13.80 5.98 -0.24
C CYS A 70 -14.51 7.04 0.60
N GLU A 71 -15.18 6.66 1.70
CA GLU A 71 -15.81 7.59 2.63
C GLU A 71 -14.82 8.16 3.67
N LEU A 72 -13.65 7.53 3.85
CA LEU A 72 -12.65 8.00 4.80
C LEU A 72 -12.01 9.33 4.35
N PRO A 73 -11.82 10.29 5.27
CA PRO A 73 -11.16 11.54 4.96
C PRO A 73 -9.71 11.28 4.53
N ASP A 74 -9.25 12.03 3.52
CA ASP A 74 -7.89 11.96 2.97
C ASP A 74 -7.49 10.59 2.40
N ILE A 75 -8.46 9.69 2.16
CA ILE A 75 -8.25 8.44 1.43
C ILE A 75 -8.87 8.56 0.04
N CYS A 76 -8.08 8.27 -0.98
CA CYS A 76 -8.53 8.26 -2.36
C CYS A 76 -8.26 6.90 -3.00
N CYS A 77 -9.07 6.56 -4.01
CA CYS A 77 -8.91 5.35 -4.79
C CYS A 77 -8.86 5.68 -6.29
N LYS A 78 -7.90 5.11 -7.03
CA LYS A 78 -7.96 5.00 -8.49
C LYS A 78 -8.43 3.60 -8.84
N ILE A 79 -9.47 3.51 -9.67
CA ILE A 79 -10.14 2.26 -10.02
C ILE A 79 -10.14 2.12 -11.54
N PHE A 80 -9.75 0.96 -12.04
CA PHE A 80 -9.78 0.67 -13.47
C PHE A 80 -9.96 -0.84 -13.72
N PRO A 81 -10.58 -1.25 -14.84
CA PRO A 81 -10.78 -2.66 -15.15
C PRO A 81 -9.45 -3.36 -15.37
N LYS A 82 -9.32 -4.61 -14.89
CA LYS A 82 -8.14 -5.43 -15.12
C LYS A 82 -8.13 -5.92 -16.57
N GLU A 83 -6.99 -5.84 -17.27
CA GLU A 83 -6.87 -6.43 -18.61
C GLU A 83 -7.16 -7.92 -18.61
N ASN A 84 -7.83 -8.38 -19.67
CA ASN A 84 -8.17 -9.79 -19.89
C ASN A 84 -9.04 -10.40 -18.77
N ASN A 85 -9.80 -9.58 -18.04
CA ASN A 85 -10.78 -10.04 -17.07
C ASN A 85 -12.01 -9.13 -17.06
N ASP A 86 -13.18 -9.71 -17.31
CA ASP A 86 -14.43 -8.96 -17.44
C ASP A 86 -15.07 -8.58 -16.10
N PHE A 87 -14.53 -9.05 -14.98
CA PHE A 87 -15.14 -8.92 -13.65
C PHE A 87 -14.25 -8.17 -12.66
N LEU A 88 -12.94 -8.28 -12.78
CA LEU A 88 -11.99 -7.73 -11.81
C LEU A 88 -11.68 -6.27 -12.11
N TYR A 89 -11.76 -5.45 -11.06
CA TYR A 89 -11.31 -4.07 -11.05
C TYR A 89 -10.08 -3.94 -10.15
N MET A 90 -9.03 -3.32 -10.69
CA MET A 90 -7.86 -2.92 -9.93
C MET A 90 -8.20 -1.68 -9.12
N VAL A 91 -7.91 -1.73 -7.81
CA VAL A 91 -8.11 -0.61 -6.88
C VAL A 91 -6.76 -0.22 -6.29
N VAL A 92 -6.34 1.03 -6.55
CA VAL A 92 -5.14 1.62 -5.96
C VAL A 92 -5.58 2.65 -4.92
N VAL A 93 -5.45 2.29 -3.65
CA VAL A 93 -5.82 3.13 -2.50
C VAL A 93 -4.61 3.93 -2.03
N TYR A 94 -4.79 5.20 -1.74
CA TYR A 94 -3.70 6.07 -1.32
C TYR A 94 -4.13 7.19 -0.38
N ARG A 95 -3.14 7.74 0.32
CA ARG A 95 -3.25 8.89 1.22
C ARG A 95 -3.17 10.19 0.42
N ASN A 96 -4.27 10.94 0.35
CA ASN A 96 -4.31 12.23 -0.34
C ASN A 96 -3.62 13.35 0.44
N ASP A 97 -3.50 13.18 1.76
CA ASP A 97 -2.76 14.10 2.64
C ASP A 97 -1.24 13.84 2.66
N SER A 98 -0.75 12.97 1.78
CA SER A 98 0.68 12.71 1.61
C SER A 98 1.11 13.01 0.17
N PRO A 99 2.20 13.78 -0.04
CA PRO A 99 2.72 14.03 -1.39
C PRO A 99 3.13 12.73 -2.10
N LEU A 100 3.48 11.69 -1.34
CA LEU A 100 3.84 10.38 -1.87
C LEU A 100 2.62 9.55 -2.31
N GLY A 101 1.41 9.85 -1.81
CA GLY A 101 0.23 9.02 -2.07
C GLY A 101 -0.16 9.06 -3.54
N GLU A 102 -0.50 10.24 -4.06
CA GLU A 102 -0.87 10.38 -5.47
C GLU A 102 0.31 10.09 -6.39
N GLN A 103 1.52 10.54 -6.05
CA GLN A 103 2.73 10.30 -6.84
C GLN A 103 2.97 8.80 -7.06
N ARG A 104 2.93 7.99 -5.99
CA ARG A 104 3.13 6.53 -6.08
C ARG A 104 1.97 5.82 -6.76
N THR A 105 0.76 6.34 -6.62
CA THR A 105 -0.42 5.82 -7.32
C THR A 105 -0.29 6.01 -8.83
N ASN A 106 0.13 7.18 -9.28
CA ASN A 106 0.40 7.44 -10.70
C ASN A 106 1.53 6.54 -11.20
N ARG A 107 2.60 6.39 -10.40
CA ARG A 107 3.71 5.51 -10.75
C ARG A 107 3.31 4.04 -10.84
N PHE A 108 2.42 3.56 -9.96
CA PHE A 108 1.85 2.23 -10.07
C PHE A 108 1.16 2.03 -11.42
N ILE A 109 0.33 2.98 -11.86
CA ILE A 109 -0.39 2.91 -13.13
C ILE A 109 0.60 2.87 -14.32
N GLU A 110 1.68 3.66 -14.26
CA GLU A 110 2.74 3.61 -15.28
C GLU A 110 3.42 2.23 -15.35
N LEU A 111 3.85 1.68 -14.21
CA LEU A 111 4.50 0.36 -14.15
C LEU A 111 3.55 -0.76 -14.58
N TYR A 112 2.28 -0.63 -14.23
CA TYR A 112 1.22 -1.55 -14.66
C TYR A 112 1.09 -1.59 -16.18
N ASN A 113 1.06 -0.41 -16.82
CA ASN A 113 0.99 -0.30 -18.27
C ASN A 113 2.27 -0.80 -18.94
N ILE A 114 3.46 -0.47 -18.41
CA ILE A 114 4.75 -1.02 -18.90
C ILE A 114 4.72 -2.55 -18.91
N LYS A 115 4.29 -3.16 -17.80
CA LYS A 115 4.15 -4.62 -17.72
C LYS A 115 3.20 -5.15 -18.79
N ARG A 116 2.02 -4.54 -18.91
CA ARG A 116 0.98 -4.94 -19.86
C ARG A 116 1.50 -4.88 -21.30
N ASP A 117 2.17 -3.80 -21.67
CA ASP A 117 2.66 -3.57 -23.02
C ASP A 117 3.76 -4.60 -23.36
N ILE A 118 4.69 -4.90 -22.44
CA ILE A 118 5.67 -5.99 -22.60
C ILE A 118 4.99 -7.36 -22.75
N MET A 119 3.95 -7.63 -21.96
CA MET A 119 3.19 -8.89 -22.09
C MET A 119 2.52 -9.04 -23.46
N GLN A 120 2.12 -7.93 -24.09
CA GLN A 120 1.56 -7.92 -25.44
C GLN A 120 2.64 -8.14 -26.51
N GLU A 121 3.82 -7.53 -26.34
CA GLU A 121 4.97 -7.75 -27.24
C GLU A 121 5.46 -9.21 -27.20
N LEU A 122 5.41 -9.84 -26.04
CA LEU A 122 5.79 -11.25 -25.83
C LEU A 122 4.63 -12.22 -26.07
N ASN A 123 3.60 -11.87 -26.86
CA ASN A 123 2.40 -12.69 -26.99
C ASN A 123 2.64 -14.12 -27.53
N TYR A 124 3.67 -14.31 -28.36
CA TYR A 124 4.07 -15.60 -28.95
C TYR A 124 4.88 -16.49 -28.00
N GLU A 125 5.36 -15.94 -26.89
CA GLU A 125 6.12 -16.68 -25.87
C GLU A 125 5.19 -17.52 -24.98
N LEU A 126 5.76 -18.53 -24.31
CA LEU A 126 5.03 -19.32 -23.33
C LEU A 126 4.42 -18.41 -22.25
N PRO A 127 3.16 -18.65 -21.81
CA PRO A 127 2.48 -17.79 -20.84
C PRO A 127 3.28 -17.48 -19.58
N ASP A 128 3.92 -18.51 -19.01
CA ASP A 128 4.75 -18.36 -17.81
C ASP A 128 6.02 -17.55 -18.06
N LEU A 129 6.64 -17.74 -19.23
CA LEU A 129 7.87 -17.05 -19.59
C LEU A 129 7.60 -15.55 -19.79
N LYS A 130 6.56 -15.17 -20.54
CA LYS A 130 6.22 -13.76 -20.71
C LYS A 130 5.75 -13.09 -19.41
N ALA A 131 5.05 -13.81 -18.54
CA ALA A 131 4.66 -13.30 -17.23
C ALA A 131 5.88 -13.02 -16.35
N VAL A 132 6.86 -13.94 -16.32
CA VAL A 132 8.11 -13.73 -15.56
C VAL A 132 8.96 -12.62 -16.18
N LYS A 133 9.18 -12.61 -17.50
CA LYS A 133 9.95 -11.58 -18.22
C LYS A 133 9.40 -10.19 -17.94
N SER A 134 8.10 -9.98 -18.15
CA SER A 134 7.44 -8.68 -17.94
C SER A 134 7.45 -8.23 -16.47
N GLU A 135 7.25 -9.15 -15.52
CA GLU A 135 7.27 -8.86 -14.09
C GLU A 135 8.67 -8.41 -13.63
N MET A 136 9.73 -9.06 -14.11
CA MET A 136 11.10 -8.73 -13.71
C MET A 136 11.51 -7.29 -14.00
N ILE A 137 10.98 -6.71 -15.07
CA ILE A 137 11.28 -5.34 -15.49
C ILE A 137 10.79 -4.31 -14.46
N ILE A 138 9.65 -4.57 -13.83
CA ILE A 138 8.94 -3.60 -12.98
C ILE A 138 8.94 -3.96 -11.49
N ALA A 139 9.22 -5.22 -11.13
CA ALA A 139 9.03 -5.75 -9.77
C ALA A 139 9.81 -5.01 -8.68
N ARG A 140 11.04 -4.58 -8.97
CA ARG A 140 11.85 -3.83 -7.99
C ARG A 140 11.17 -2.51 -7.63
N GLU A 141 10.82 -1.75 -8.64
CA GLU A 141 10.21 -0.44 -8.46
C GLU A 141 8.79 -0.55 -7.87
N MET A 142 8.03 -1.59 -8.26
CA MET A 142 6.76 -1.92 -7.60
C MET A 142 6.95 -2.14 -6.10
N GLY A 143 7.96 -2.91 -5.69
CA GLY A 143 8.27 -3.13 -4.28
C GLY A 143 8.60 -1.83 -3.53
N GLU A 144 9.34 -0.92 -4.17
CA GLU A 144 9.71 0.38 -3.62
C GLU A 144 8.48 1.28 -3.41
N ILE A 145 7.59 1.40 -4.41
CA ILE A 145 6.38 2.22 -4.29
C ILE A 145 5.37 1.62 -3.28
N PHE A 146 5.38 0.30 -3.09
CA PHE A 146 4.61 -0.39 -2.04
C PHE A 146 5.20 -0.29 -0.62
N SER A 147 6.38 0.34 -0.49
CA SER A 147 7.12 0.46 0.78
C SER A 147 7.53 -0.89 1.38
N TYR A 148 7.87 -1.88 0.56
CA TYR A 148 8.47 -3.12 1.07
C TYR A 148 9.90 -2.87 1.56
N MET A 149 10.38 -3.72 2.47
CA MET A 149 11.74 -3.59 2.96
C MET A 149 12.75 -3.92 1.84
N PRO A 150 13.88 -3.21 1.73
CA PRO A 150 14.89 -3.51 0.72
C PRO A 150 15.37 -4.97 0.70
N VAL A 151 15.43 -5.62 1.87
CA VAL A 151 15.78 -7.04 1.99
C VAL A 151 14.74 -7.97 1.34
N GLU A 152 13.45 -7.65 1.47
CA GLU A 152 12.36 -8.40 0.85
C GLU A 152 12.38 -8.22 -0.66
N ILE A 153 12.55 -6.97 -1.12
CA ILE A 153 12.69 -6.65 -2.55
C ILE A 153 13.88 -7.41 -3.15
N ASN A 154 15.05 -7.36 -2.51
CA ASN A 154 16.23 -8.06 -3.00
C ASN A 154 16.05 -9.59 -3.01
N SER A 155 15.39 -10.14 -2.00
CA SER A 155 15.08 -11.58 -1.94
C SER A 155 14.13 -12.00 -3.07
N TYR A 156 13.07 -11.22 -3.32
CA TYR A 156 12.15 -11.44 -4.43
C TYR A 156 12.86 -11.33 -5.78
N MET A 157 13.68 -10.28 -5.98
CA MET A 157 14.43 -10.10 -7.21
C MET A 157 15.40 -11.26 -7.45
N LYS A 158 16.07 -11.78 -6.42
CA LYS A 158 16.91 -12.97 -6.54
C LYS A 158 16.10 -14.21 -6.95
N TYR A 159 14.93 -14.41 -6.31
CA TYR A 159 14.05 -15.53 -6.62
C TYR A 159 13.56 -15.50 -8.07
N ILE A 160 13.04 -14.36 -8.55
CA ILE A 160 12.48 -14.26 -9.89
C ILE A 160 13.57 -14.39 -10.97
N ASN A 161 14.77 -13.86 -10.75
CA ASN A 161 15.92 -14.08 -11.63
C ASN A 161 16.31 -15.57 -11.71
N ASN A 162 16.35 -16.26 -10.57
CA ASN A 162 16.64 -17.70 -10.54
C ASN A 162 15.53 -18.53 -11.21
N LYS A 163 14.27 -18.09 -11.12
CA LYS A 163 13.14 -18.72 -11.82
C LYS A 163 13.27 -18.54 -13.32
N PHE A 164 13.60 -17.33 -13.77
CA PHE A 164 13.80 -17.01 -15.17
C PHE A 164 14.91 -17.86 -15.81
N ALA A 165 16.06 -17.97 -15.16
CA ALA A 165 17.19 -18.80 -15.62
C ALA A 165 16.91 -20.32 -15.68
N LYS A 166 15.75 -20.78 -15.20
CA LYS A 166 15.30 -22.19 -15.30
C LYS A 166 14.25 -22.40 -16.39
N ILE A 167 13.66 -21.32 -16.90
CA ILE A 167 12.59 -21.36 -17.91
C ILE A 167 13.14 -20.93 -19.28
N GLU A 168 14.25 -20.17 -19.31
CA GLU A 168 15.12 -20.04 -20.49
C GLU A 168 15.95 -21.32 -20.72
#